data_AF-A0A212CRL6-F1
#
_entry.id   AF-A0A212CRL6-F1
#
_cell.length_a   1.000
_cell.length_b   1.000
_cell.length_c   1.000
_cell.angle_alpha   90.00
_cell.angle_beta   90.00
_cell.angle_gamma   90.00
#
_symmetry.space_group_name_H-M   'P 1'
#
loop_
_entity.id
_entity.type
_entity.pdbx_description
1 polymer ?
#
loop_
_entity_poly.entity_id
_entity_poly.type
_entity_poly.pdbx_seq_one_letter_code
_entity_poly.pdbx_strand_id
1 'polypeptide(L)'
;MCAVLGDPDCLAWERGCKQGLLQGHPQCLDYRPPFQPLQHLEFCSDYESFGCCDQRKDHRIAARYWDIMEYFDLKGHELCGGYIKDILCQDGTRFCHLLNLPDKDYCFPNILRRDHLNRNLGAVAEDPRGCLQLCLAEVANGLRNPVSMVHAGDGTHRFFVAEQVGVVWVYLPDGSRLEQPFLDLKSLVLTTPWIGDERGFLGLAFHPRFRRNRKFYIYYSCLGKKRVEKIRISEMKVSRADPNKADPKSER
;
A
#
# COMPACT_ATOMS: atom_id res chain seq x y z
N MET A 1 33.15 -0.65 8.86
CA MET A 1 34.22 -0.06 9.69
C MET A 1 33.74 1.33 10.08
N CYS A 2 33.34 1.67 11.30
CA CYS A 2 33.32 0.97 12.59
C CYS A 2 31.90 0.85 13.13
N ALA A 3 31.64 -0.22 13.88
CA ALA A 3 30.44 -0.42 14.68
C ALA A 3 30.56 0.38 15.98
N VAL A 4 29.48 1.03 16.41
CA VAL A 4 29.31 1.46 17.79
C VAL A 4 28.24 0.56 18.39
N LEU A 5 28.65 -0.16 19.42
CA LEU A 5 27.87 -1.13 20.18
C LEU A 5 26.78 -0.41 21.00
N GLY A 6 25.53 -0.82 20.79
CA GLY A 6 24.37 -0.42 21.59
C GLY A 6 23.06 -0.74 20.88
N ASP A 7 22.53 -1.95 21.14
CA ASP A 7 21.30 -2.61 20.63
C ASP A 7 21.30 -3.24 19.21
N PRO A 8 20.74 -4.46 19.02
CA PRO A 8 21.01 -5.28 17.83
C PRO A 8 20.21 -4.95 16.56
N ASP A 9 19.09 -4.22 16.61
CA ASP A 9 18.09 -4.29 15.53
C ASP A 9 17.67 -2.97 14.85
N CYS A 10 18.36 -1.85 15.08
CA CYS A 10 18.04 -0.60 14.36
C CYS A 10 19.23 -0.14 13.51
N LEU A 11 19.14 -0.37 12.19
CA LEU A 11 20.08 0.15 11.20
C LEU A 11 19.90 1.67 11.08
N ALA A 12 20.80 2.45 11.70
CA ALA A 12 20.81 3.90 11.57
C ALA A 12 21.45 4.35 10.25
N TRP A 13 20.72 5.10 9.43
CA TRP A 13 21.26 5.76 8.24
C TRP A 13 21.82 7.13 8.62
N GLU A 14 23.12 7.23 8.91
CA GLU A 14 23.75 8.51 9.18
C GLU A 14 23.98 9.32 7.90
N ARG A 15 23.14 10.34 7.69
CA ARG A 15 23.51 11.61 7.05
C ARG A 15 22.45 12.68 7.35
N GLY A 16 22.72 13.50 8.38
CA GLY A 16 22.20 14.86 8.59
C GLY A 16 20.68 15.06 8.79
N CYS A 17 20.17 14.86 10.02
CA CYS A 17 18.86 15.39 10.44
C CYS A 17 19.02 16.92 10.67
N LYS A 18 18.61 17.76 9.71
CA LYS A 18 18.44 19.21 9.98
C LYS A 18 17.24 19.38 10.90
N GLN A 19 17.44 20.09 12.02
CA GLN A 19 16.43 20.41 13.02
C GLN A 19 15.14 20.92 12.38
N GLY A 20 14.07 20.15 12.53
CA GLY A 20 12.71 20.52 12.23
C GLY A 20 11.80 19.76 13.19
N LEU A 21 11.13 20.49 14.06
CA LEU A 21 10.15 20.01 15.03
C LEU A 21 9.10 19.13 14.32
N LEU A 22 9.02 17.83 14.64
CA LEU A 22 8.10 16.88 14.01
C LEU A 22 7.32 16.09 15.07
N GLN A 23 6.12 16.57 15.40
CA GLN A 23 5.06 15.78 16.02
C GLN A 23 4.25 15.10 14.92
N GLY A 24 4.29 13.77 14.83
CA GLY A 24 3.48 12.99 13.89
C GLY A 24 2.11 12.62 14.44
N HIS A 25 1.04 13.05 13.77
CA HIS A 25 -0.34 12.51 13.93
C HIS A 25 -1.01 12.56 12.53
N PRO A 26 -2.33 12.72 12.28
CA PRO A 26 -2.94 12.34 11.02
C PRO A 26 -2.85 13.52 10.05
N GLN A 27 -1.68 13.70 9.49
CA GLN A 27 -1.30 14.94 8.90
C GLN A 27 -1.35 14.99 7.37
N CYS A 28 -1.56 16.22 6.89
CA CYS A 28 -1.30 16.72 5.56
C CYS A 28 0.00 16.13 4.97
N LEU A 29 0.22 16.18 3.65
CA LEU A 29 1.45 15.61 3.03
C LEU A 29 2.79 16.11 3.65
N ASP A 30 2.77 17.17 4.44
CA ASP A 30 3.90 17.74 5.19
C ASP A 30 3.97 17.31 6.66
N TYR A 31 3.18 16.32 7.07
CA TYR A 31 3.17 15.84 8.44
C TYR A 31 2.83 16.98 9.45
N ARG A 32 1.81 17.81 9.17
CA ARG A 32 1.11 18.69 10.13
C ARG A 32 -0.40 18.44 10.26
N PRO A 33 -1.01 18.63 11.46
CA PRO A 33 -2.41 18.25 11.65
C PRO A 33 -3.31 19.12 10.77
N PRO A 34 -4.42 18.59 10.22
CA PRO A 34 -5.41 19.40 9.56
C PRO A 34 -5.82 20.52 10.50
N PHE A 35 -5.86 21.74 9.96
CA PHE A 35 -6.13 22.95 10.71
C PHE A 35 -7.22 23.73 10.01
N GLN A 36 -7.88 24.60 10.77
CA GLN A 36 -8.68 25.66 10.18
C GLN A 36 -7.72 26.80 9.80
N PRO A 37 -7.67 27.23 8.53
CA PRO A 37 -6.83 28.35 8.12
C PRO A 37 -7.17 29.62 8.92
N LEU A 38 -6.15 30.39 9.30
CA LEU A 38 -6.33 31.66 10.01
C LEU A 38 -6.95 32.75 9.13
N GLN A 39 -6.93 32.56 7.81
CA GLN A 39 -7.39 33.50 6.79
C GLN A 39 -8.19 32.74 5.74
N HIS A 40 -9.13 33.44 5.11
CA HIS A 40 -9.98 32.91 4.04
C HIS A 40 -9.13 32.36 2.87
N LEU A 41 -9.57 31.24 2.30
CA LEU A 41 -8.97 30.64 1.10
C LEU A 41 -9.74 31.13 -0.12
N GLU A 42 -9.07 31.82 -1.04
CA GLU A 42 -9.70 32.41 -2.22
C GLU A 42 -9.97 31.36 -3.32
N PHE A 43 -9.11 30.34 -3.41
CA PHE A 43 -9.18 29.36 -4.49
C PHE A 43 -9.81 28.03 -4.04
N CYS A 44 -9.25 27.39 -3.03
CA CYS A 44 -9.72 26.13 -2.46
C CYS A 44 -10.67 26.36 -1.27
N SER A 45 -11.67 27.23 -1.44
CA SER A 45 -12.61 27.67 -0.40
C SER A 45 -13.38 26.52 0.29
N ASP A 46 -13.62 25.41 -0.41
CA ASP A 46 -14.25 24.21 0.16
C ASP A 46 -13.49 23.59 1.35
N TYR A 47 -12.23 23.98 1.56
CA TYR A 47 -11.35 23.48 2.63
C TYR A 47 -11.13 24.49 3.77
N GLU A 48 -11.88 25.60 3.78
CA GLU A 48 -11.73 26.68 4.76
C GLU A 48 -12.17 26.27 6.19
N SER A 49 -13.06 25.30 6.31
CA SER A 49 -13.56 24.84 7.62
C SER A 49 -12.63 23.82 8.29
N PHE A 50 -11.97 22.96 7.49
CA PHE A 50 -11.11 21.89 7.99
C PHE A 50 -10.27 21.30 6.84
N GLY A 51 -8.94 21.49 6.86
CA GLY A 51 -8.09 21.04 5.77
C GLY A 51 -6.59 21.18 6.02
N CYS A 52 -5.83 21.03 4.94
CA CYS A 52 -4.37 20.97 4.92
C CYS A 52 -3.74 22.08 4.06
N CYS A 53 -4.52 23.14 3.82
CA CYS A 53 -4.21 24.23 2.93
C CYS A 53 -4.22 25.54 3.73
N ASP A 54 -3.08 26.20 3.84
CA ASP A 54 -3.04 27.60 4.27
C ASP A 54 -3.14 28.53 3.05
N GLN A 55 -3.27 29.82 3.29
CA GLN A 55 -3.39 30.83 2.24
C GLN A 55 -2.18 30.85 1.28
N ARG A 56 -0.97 30.56 1.78
CA ARG A 56 0.22 30.47 0.94
C ARG A 56 0.15 29.29 -0.03
N LYS A 57 -0.31 28.14 0.44
CA LYS A 57 -0.51 26.93 -0.36
C LYS A 57 -1.68 27.12 -1.33
N ASP A 58 -2.73 27.81 -0.92
CA ASP A 58 -3.89 28.18 -1.74
C ASP A 58 -3.48 29.05 -2.94
N HIS A 59 -2.69 30.10 -2.70
CA HIS A 59 -2.17 30.96 -3.76
C HIS A 59 -1.27 30.20 -4.73
N ARG A 60 -0.46 29.27 -4.21
CA ARG A 60 0.40 28.42 -5.05
C ARG A 60 -0.41 27.43 -5.90
N ILE A 61 -1.48 26.87 -5.34
CA ILE A 61 -2.40 26.00 -6.07
C ILE A 61 -3.12 26.80 -7.15
N ALA A 62 -3.58 28.02 -6.84
CA ALA A 62 -4.21 28.92 -7.81
C ALA A 62 -3.26 29.29 -8.96
N ALA A 63 -2.01 29.65 -8.67
CA ALA A 63 -1.01 29.95 -9.70
C ALA A 63 -0.78 28.74 -10.62
N ARG A 64 -0.60 27.55 -10.03
CA ARG A 64 -0.41 26.31 -10.79
C ARG A 64 -1.64 25.94 -11.62
N TYR A 65 -2.84 26.22 -11.13
CA TYR A 65 -4.07 26.04 -11.89
C TYR A 65 -4.04 26.91 -13.14
N TRP A 66 -3.75 28.20 -13.02
CA TRP A 66 -3.69 29.09 -14.17
C TRP A 66 -2.60 28.70 -15.17
N ASP A 67 -1.41 28.31 -14.71
CA ASP A 67 -0.34 27.78 -15.57
C ASP A 67 -0.80 26.56 -16.38
N ILE A 68 -1.57 25.65 -15.76
CA ILE A 68 -2.12 24.48 -16.45
C ILE A 68 -3.19 24.91 -17.45
N MET A 69 -4.06 25.84 -17.06
CA MET A 69 -5.17 26.29 -17.87
C MET A 69 -4.72 27.06 -19.12
N GLU A 70 -3.54 27.69 -19.13
CA GLU A 70 -2.96 28.33 -20.32
C GLU A 70 -2.79 27.37 -21.52
N TYR A 71 -2.71 26.06 -21.27
CA TYR A 71 -2.63 25.04 -22.31
C TYR A 71 -4.00 24.62 -22.87
N PHE A 72 -5.11 25.12 -22.33
CA PHE A 72 -6.46 24.80 -22.75
C PHE A 72 -7.09 25.96 -23.52
N ASP A 73 -7.93 25.63 -24.49
CA ASP A 73 -8.78 26.61 -25.17
C ASP A 73 -10.01 26.96 -24.30
N LEU A 74 -10.78 27.97 -24.70
CA LEU A 74 -11.98 28.40 -24.00
C LEU A 74 -12.95 27.24 -23.69
N LYS A 75 -13.03 26.26 -24.58
CA LYS A 75 -13.87 25.06 -24.41
C LYS A 75 -13.29 24.10 -23.38
N GLY A 76 -11.97 23.92 -23.36
CA GLY A 76 -11.25 23.17 -22.34
C GLY A 76 -11.38 23.81 -20.96
N HIS A 77 -11.41 25.15 -20.88
CA HIS A 77 -11.70 25.86 -19.63
C HIS A 77 -13.06 25.49 -19.04
N GLU A 78 -14.12 25.51 -19.84
CA GLU A 78 -15.47 25.17 -19.38
C GLU A 78 -15.60 23.70 -18.97
N LEU A 79 -14.94 22.79 -19.70
CA LEU A 79 -15.08 21.35 -19.47
C LEU A 79 -14.19 20.82 -18.33
N CYS A 80 -12.94 21.30 -18.25
CA CYS A 80 -11.92 20.73 -17.39
C CYS A 80 -11.58 21.61 -16.18
N GLY A 81 -11.91 22.90 -16.20
CA GLY A 81 -11.51 23.85 -15.16
C GLY A 81 -11.95 23.42 -13.75
N GLY A 82 -13.22 23.00 -13.60
CA GLY A 82 -13.71 22.48 -12.33
C GLY A 82 -12.95 21.24 -11.84
N TYR A 83 -12.73 20.25 -12.72
CA TYR A 83 -12.04 19.02 -12.36
C TYR A 83 -10.57 19.24 -12.01
N ILE A 84 -9.87 20.10 -12.76
CA ILE A 84 -8.46 20.41 -12.50
C ILE A 84 -8.35 21.16 -11.17
N LYS A 85 -9.24 22.12 -10.91
CA LYS A 85 -9.33 22.81 -9.61
C LYS A 85 -9.55 21.80 -8.47
N ASP A 86 -10.51 20.88 -8.63
CA ASP A 86 -10.82 19.87 -7.61
C ASP A 86 -9.64 18.94 -7.32
N ILE A 87 -8.94 18.45 -8.35
CA ILE A 87 -7.76 17.59 -8.22
C ILE A 87 -6.65 18.33 -7.47
N LEU A 88 -6.40 19.59 -7.80
CA LEU A 88 -5.33 20.38 -7.20
C LEU A 88 -5.64 20.79 -5.74
N CYS A 89 -6.92 20.96 -5.40
CA CYS A 89 -7.35 21.32 -4.05
C CYS A 89 -7.55 20.10 -3.12
N GLN A 90 -7.61 18.87 -3.64
CA GLN A 90 -7.78 17.66 -2.83
C GLN A 90 -6.49 17.22 -2.12
N ASP A 91 -6.61 16.84 -0.84
CA ASP A 91 -5.58 16.08 -0.11
C ASP A 91 -5.93 14.57 -0.10
N GLY A 92 -4.93 13.71 0.10
CA GLY A 92 -5.00 12.24 -0.07
C GLY A 92 -6.09 11.50 0.72
N THR A 93 -6.78 12.17 1.65
CA THR A 93 -7.92 11.66 2.41
C THR A 93 -9.20 11.53 1.58
N ARG A 94 -9.43 12.40 0.58
CA ARG A 94 -10.58 12.29 -0.35
C ARG A 94 -10.40 11.18 -1.39
N PHE A 95 -9.15 10.87 -1.76
CA PHE A 95 -8.80 9.77 -2.67
C PHE A 95 -9.34 8.41 -2.17
N CYS A 96 -9.23 8.13 -0.87
CA CYS A 96 -9.74 6.90 -0.26
C CYS A 96 -11.27 6.80 -0.30
N HIS A 97 -11.98 7.92 -0.20
CA HIS A 97 -13.45 7.96 -0.33
C HIS A 97 -13.90 7.74 -1.78
N LEU A 98 -13.15 8.28 -2.74
CA LEU A 98 -13.40 8.12 -4.18
C LEU A 98 -13.22 6.68 -4.67
N LEU A 99 -12.27 5.93 -4.08
CA LEU A 99 -11.98 4.54 -4.46
C LEU A 99 -12.90 3.49 -3.80
N ASN A 100 -13.80 3.88 -2.91
CA ASN A 100 -14.71 2.99 -2.18
C ASN A 100 -14.02 1.73 -1.63
N LEU A 101 -12.85 1.91 -1.00
CA LEU A 101 -12.05 0.79 -0.52
C LEU A 101 -12.84 0.02 0.56
N PRO A 102 -12.97 -1.32 0.44
CA PRO A 102 -13.69 -2.14 1.41
C PRO A 102 -12.99 -2.21 2.78
N ASP A 103 -11.69 -1.91 2.83
CA ASP A 103 -10.88 -1.90 4.04
C ASP A 103 -10.46 -0.48 4.42
N LYS A 104 -11.37 0.22 5.09
CA LYS A 104 -11.16 1.59 5.56
C LYS A 104 -10.21 1.66 6.76
N ASP A 105 -9.82 0.52 7.35
CA ASP A 105 -8.91 0.49 8.50
C ASP A 105 -7.46 0.73 8.06
N TYR A 106 -7.10 0.42 6.80
CA TYR A 106 -5.83 0.86 6.19
C TYR A 106 -5.85 2.31 5.69
N CYS A 107 -7.04 2.93 5.65
CA CYS A 107 -7.16 4.32 5.28
C CYS A 107 -6.81 5.19 6.48
N PHE A 108 -6.16 6.30 6.18
CA PHE A 108 -5.90 7.32 7.17
C PHE A 108 -7.19 8.08 7.53
N PRO A 109 -7.42 8.44 8.81
CA PRO A 109 -6.54 8.25 9.98
C PRO A 109 -6.80 6.94 10.75
N ASN A 110 -7.64 6.05 10.24
CA ASN A 110 -8.06 4.85 10.95
C ASN A 110 -6.89 3.92 11.26
N ILE A 111 -5.89 3.86 10.36
CA ILE A 111 -4.65 3.11 10.59
C ILE A 111 -3.94 3.55 11.87
N LEU A 112 -3.97 4.85 12.24
CA LEU A 112 -3.29 5.40 13.42
C LEU A 112 -4.05 5.19 14.74
N ARG A 113 -5.38 4.99 14.68
CA ARG A 113 -6.23 4.87 15.88
C ARG A 113 -6.55 3.44 16.25
N ARG A 114 -6.21 2.49 15.39
CA ARG A 114 -6.51 1.07 15.60
C ARG A 114 -5.36 0.40 16.32
N ASP A 115 -5.51 0.23 17.63
CA ASP A 115 -4.56 -0.52 18.47
C ASP A 115 -4.26 -1.93 17.92
N HIS A 116 -5.22 -2.54 17.22
CA HIS A 116 -5.05 -3.84 16.57
C HIS A 116 -4.09 -3.79 15.35
N LEU A 117 -4.06 -2.70 14.58
CA LEU A 117 -3.15 -2.54 13.44
C LEU A 117 -1.76 -2.05 13.89
N ASN A 118 -1.71 -1.24 14.95
CA ASN A 118 -0.48 -0.62 15.44
C ASN A 118 0.28 -1.45 16.47
N ARG A 119 -0.31 -2.53 17.00
CA ARG A 119 0.26 -3.30 18.11
C ARG A 119 1.69 -3.82 17.85
N ASN A 120 2.06 -4.01 16.58
CA ASN A 120 3.31 -4.64 16.15
C ASN A 120 3.99 -3.94 14.95
N LEU A 121 3.67 -2.68 14.66
CA LEU A 121 4.26 -1.92 13.54
C LEU A 121 5.68 -1.41 13.88
N GLY A 122 6.59 -2.31 14.25
CA GLY A 122 7.95 -1.95 14.67
C GLY A 122 8.00 -1.03 15.90
N ALA A 123 9.19 -0.84 16.46
CA ALA A 123 9.41 0.22 17.44
C ALA A 123 9.52 1.54 16.68
N VAL A 124 8.52 2.40 16.86
CA VAL A 124 8.61 3.81 16.46
C VAL A 124 9.11 4.58 17.68
N ALA A 125 10.41 4.88 17.70
CA ALA A 125 11.03 5.62 18.80
C ALA A 125 11.33 7.05 18.34
N GLU A 126 11.04 8.03 19.19
CA GLU A 126 11.48 9.41 18.95
C GLU A 126 12.84 9.57 19.65
N ASP A 127 13.88 9.97 18.92
CA ASP A 127 15.15 10.28 19.56
C ASP A 127 15.02 11.54 20.44
N PRO A 128 15.97 11.81 21.37
CA PRO A 128 15.91 13.01 22.21
C PRO A 128 15.90 14.36 21.46
N ARG A 129 16.06 14.36 20.13
CA ARG A 129 16.05 15.54 19.25
C ARG A 129 14.77 15.63 18.41
N GLY A 130 13.82 14.70 18.57
CA GLY A 130 12.57 14.67 17.84
C GLY A 130 12.62 14.02 16.46
N CYS A 131 13.67 13.25 16.13
CA CYS A 131 13.73 12.50 14.86
C CYS A 131 13.04 11.12 15.05
N LEU A 132 12.08 10.81 14.16
CA LEU A 132 11.38 9.52 14.12
C LEU A 132 12.35 8.40 13.73
N GLN A 133 12.50 7.41 14.60
CA GLN A 133 13.22 6.17 14.33
C GLN A 133 12.22 5.09 13.96
N LEU A 134 12.33 4.61 12.72
CA LEU A 134 11.62 3.44 12.24
C LEU A 134 12.56 2.25 12.37
N CYS A 135 12.20 1.28 13.21
CA CYS A 135 12.91 0.01 13.25
C CYS A 135 12.14 -1.02 12.41
N LEU A 136 12.87 -1.67 11.49
CA LEU A 136 12.34 -2.72 10.64
C LEU A 136 12.58 -4.05 11.33
N ALA A 137 11.51 -4.83 11.52
CA ALA A 137 11.61 -6.21 11.97
C ALA A 137 11.56 -7.14 10.75
N GLU A 138 12.51 -8.05 10.64
CA GLU A 138 12.44 -9.13 9.66
C GLU A 138 11.36 -10.13 10.08
N VAL A 139 10.31 -10.26 9.26
CA VAL A 139 9.17 -11.16 9.52
C VAL A 139 9.16 -12.41 8.65
N ALA A 140 9.99 -12.45 7.61
CA ALA A 140 10.10 -13.55 6.67
C ALA A 140 11.44 -13.50 5.92
N ASN A 141 12.07 -14.66 5.72
CA ASN A 141 13.39 -14.77 5.09
C ASN A 141 13.48 -15.98 4.15
N GLY A 142 14.57 -16.05 3.37
CA GLY A 142 14.82 -17.16 2.44
C GLY A 142 13.81 -17.25 1.28
N LEU A 143 13.12 -16.15 0.99
CA LEU A 143 12.13 -16.04 -0.09
C LEU A 143 12.79 -15.85 -1.45
N ARG A 144 12.15 -16.35 -2.52
CA ARG A 144 12.65 -16.22 -3.90
C ARG A 144 11.88 -15.16 -4.68
N ASN A 145 12.43 -13.95 -4.72
CA ASN A 145 11.82 -12.78 -5.37
C ASN A 145 10.34 -12.59 -4.96
N PRO A 146 10.06 -12.23 -3.69
CA PRO A 146 8.70 -12.02 -3.22
C PRO A 146 8.06 -10.81 -3.91
N VAL A 147 6.84 -10.98 -4.41
CA VAL A 147 6.11 -9.97 -5.21
C VAL A 147 4.84 -9.47 -4.53
N SER A 148 4.34 -10.18 -3.52
CA SER A 148 3.11 -9.81 -2.82
C SER A 148 3.10 -10.38 -1.40
N MET A 149 2.62 -9.59 -0.45
CA MET A 149 2.31 -10.01 0.92
C MET A 149 0.91 -9.52 1.26
N VAL A 150 -0.01 -10.44 1.56
CA VAL A 150 -1.42 -10.11 1.84
C VAL A 150 -1.95 -10.90 3.02
N HIS A 151 -3.00 -10.39 3.68
CA HIS A 151 -3.77 -11.13 4.68
C HIS A 151 -5.14 -11.52 4.09
N ALA A 152 -5.76 -12.56 4.64
CA ALA A 152 -7.03 -13.07 4.11
C ALA A 152 -8.29 -12.39 4.69
N GLY A 153 -8.14 -11.43 5.61
CA GLY A 153 -9.27 -10.74 6.25
C GLY A 153 -10.21 -11.68 7.04
N ASP A 154 -9.71 -12.84 7.50
CA ASP A 154 -10.51 -13.87 8.15
C ASP A 154 -10.43 -13.89 9.68
N GLY A 155 -9.61 -13.00 10.27
CA GLY A 155 -9.35 -12.94 11.71
C GLY A 155 -8.33 -13.97 12.21
N THR A 156 -7.70 -14.74 11.31
CA THR A 156 -6.66 -15.71 11.69
C THR A 156 -5.28 -15.07 11.85
N HIS A 157 -5.11 -13.83 11.40
CA HIS A 157 -3.83 -13.09 11.38
C HIS A 157 -2.69 -13.79 10.64
N ARG A 158 -3.01 -14.77 9.79
CA ARG A 158 -2.06 -15.34 8.84
C ARG A 158 -1.82 -14.36 7.70
N PHE A 159 -0.58 -14.32 7.22
CA PHE A 159 -0.23 -13.61 6.00
C PHE A 159 0.33 -14.57 4.96
N PHE A 160 0.16 -14.21 3.70
CA PHE A 160 0.48 -15.00 2.53
C PHE A 160 1.52 -14.27 1.72
N VAL A 161 2.67 -14.88 1.49
CA VAL A 161 3.76 -14.30 0.71
C VAL A 161 3.87 -15.03 -0.62
N ALA A 162 3.64 -14.32 -1.71
CA ALA A 162 3.78 -14.86 -3.06
C ALA A 162 5.17 -14.57 -3.64
N GLU A 163 5.79 -15.59 -4.19
CA GLU A 163 7.05 -15.55 -4.90
C GLU A 163 6.82 -15.47 -6.41
N GLN A 164 7.64 -14.70 -7.14
CA GLN A 164 7.53 -14.55 -8.60
C GLN A 164 7.54 -15.91 -9.33
N VAL A 165 8.21 -16.93 -8.78
CA VAL A 165 8.27 -18.30 -9.31
C VAL A 165 6.96 -19.08 -9.23
N GLY A 166 5.88 -18.49 -8.71
CA GLY A 166 4.56 -19.13 -8.68
C GLY A 166 4.26 -19.91 -7.41
N VAL A 167 4.89 -19.58 -6.28
CA VAL A 167 4.61 -20.21 -4.98
C VAL A 167 4.03 -19.20 -4.02
N VAL A 168 3.02 -19.60 -3.25
CA VAL A 168 2.48 -18.79 -2.16
C VAL A 168 2.70 -19.52 -0.85
N TRP A 169 3.44 -18.90 0.07
CA TRP A 169 3.71 -19.39 1.42
C TRP A 169 2.69 -18.84 2.42
N VAL A 170 2.41 -19.60 3.48
CA VAL A 170 1.62 -19.14 4.63
C VAL A 170 2.55 -18.93 5.81
N TYR A 171 2.39 -17.77 6.44
CA TYR A 171 2.98 -17.48 7.73
C TYR A 171 1.89 -17.33 8.78
N LEU A 172 2.12 -17.94 9.94
CA LEU A 172 1.22 -17.91 11.08
C LEU A 172 1.48 -16.65 11.94
N PRO A 173 0.57 -16.31 12.86
CA PRO A 173 0.70 -15.11 13.70
C PRO A 173 1.94 -15.11 14.61
N ASP A 174 2.52 -16.28 14.87
CA ASP A 174 3.77 -16.46 15.62
C ASP A 174 5.03 -16.24 14.76
N GLY A 175 4.88 -15.89 13.48
CA GLY A 175 5.97 -15.70 12.53
C GLY A 175 6.45 -16.99 11.86
N SER A 176 5.91 -18.15 12.26
CA SER A 176 6.31 -19.44 11.68
C SER A 176 5.79 -19.59 10.24
N ARG A 177 6.63 -20.12 9.34
CA ARG A 177 6.24 -20.46 7.95
C ARG A 177 5.79 -21.92 7.90
N LEU A 178 4.66 -22.20 7.26
CA LEU A 178 4.25 -23.58 6.99
C LEU A 178 5.18 -24.25 5.96
N GLU A 179 5.49 -25.54 6.17
CA GLU A 179 6.33 -26.32 5.25
C GLU A 179 5.67 -26.53 3.88
N GLN A 180 4.35 -26.68 3.85
CA GLN A 180 3.59 -26.81 2.62
C GLN A 180 3.12 -25.43 2.15
N PRO A 181 3.29 -25.11 0.86
CA PRO A 181 2.78 -23.87 0.31
C PRO A 181 1.25 -23.89 0.24
N PHE A 182 0.64 -22.70 0.35
CA PHE A 182 -0.77 -22.49 0.08
C PHE A 182 -1.15 -22.83 -1.36
N LEU A 183 -0.27 -22.44 -2.29
CA LEU A 183 -0.45 -22.60 -3.72
C LEU A 183 0.92 -22.81 -4.38
N ASP A 184 1.01 -23.80 -5.28
CA ASP A 184 2.18 -24.05 -6.11
C ASP A 184 1.75 -24.14 -7.57
N LEU A 185 2.20 -23.16 -8.36
CA LEU A 185 1.97 -23.02 -9.79
C LEU A 185 3.29 -22.96 -10.58
N LYS A 186 4.42 -23.41 -10.01
CA LYS A 186 5.75 -23.34 -10.66
C LYS A 186 5.75 -23.90 -12.09
N SER A 187 4.95 -24.93 -12.34
CA SER A 187 4.86 -25.59 -13.66
C SER A 187 4.03 -24.82 -14.68
N LEU A 188 3.22 -23.85 -14.24
CA LEU A 188 2.30 -23.06 -15.08
C LEU A 188 2.79 -21.63 -15.28
N VAL A 189 3.48 -21.09 -14.28
CA VAL A 189 3.98 -19.72 -14.29
C VAL A 189 5.23 -19.62 -15.18
N LEU A 190 5.20 -18.69 -16.10
CA LEU A 190 6.33 -18.36 -16.95
C LEU A 190 7.24 -17.38 -16.22
N THR A 191 8.48 -17.77 -15.95
CA THR A 191 9.55 -16.92 -15.39
C THR A 191 10.81 -17.06 -16.23
N THR A 192 11.70 -16.08 -16.14
CA THR A 192 13.05 -16.18 -16.71
C THR A 192 14.09 -15.70 -15.69
N PRO A 193 15.36 -16.10 -15.85
CA PRO A 193 16.44 -15.61 -14.99
C PRO A 193 16.91 -14.19 -15.37
N TRP A 194 16.29 -13.54 -16.37
CA TRP A 194 16.74 -12.23 -16.84
C TRP A 194 16.31 -11.13 -15.86
N ILE A 195 17.26 -10.28 -15.47
CA ILE A 195 17.03 -9.20 -14.52
C ILE A 195 16.11 -8.16 -15.17
N GLY A 196 15.05 -7.77 -14.46
CA GLY A 196 14.04 -6.84 -14.98
C GLY A 196 12.95 -7.49 -15.82
N ASP A 197 12.97 -8.81 -16.00
CA ASP A 197 11.82 -9.52 -16.53
C ASP A 197 10.70 -9.57 -15.49
N GLU A 198 9.61 -8.90 -15.80
CA GLU A 198 8.44 -8.82 -14.92
C GLU A 198 7.57 -10.08 -15.00
N ARG A 199 7.80 -11.00 -15.95
CA ARG A 199 6.99 -12.22 -16.08
C ARG A 199 7.09 -13.10 -14.84
N GLY A 200 5.95 -13.63 -14.44
CA GLY A 200 5.87 -14.56 -13.32
C GLY A 200 4.52 -14.54 -12.64
N PHE A 201 4.51 -14.89 -11.36
CA PHE A 201 3.41 -14.55 -10.47
C PHE A 201 3.47 -13.05 -10.19
N LEU A 202 2.32 -12.38 -10.29
CA LEU A 202 2.24 -10.92 -10.27
C LEU A 202 1.31 -10.39 -9.18
N GLY A 203 0.32 -11.17 -8.74
CA GLY A 203 -0.62 -10.69 -7.72
C GLY A 203 -1.52 -11.75 -7.13
N LEU A 204 -1.91 -11.51 -5.87
CA LEU A 204 -2.85 -12.29 -5.07
C LEU A 204 -3.81 -11.34 -4.36
N ALA A 205 -5.11 -11.63 -4.40
CA ALA A 205 -6.11 -10.90 -3.64
C ALA A 205 -7.17 -11.84 -3.08
N PHE A 206 -7.45 -11.76 -1.78
CA PHE A 206 -8.59 -12.45 -1.18
C PHE A 206 -9.88 -11.67 -1.44
N HIS A 207 -10.98 -12.38 -1.67
CA HIS A 207 -12.28 -11.74 -1.85
C HIS A 207 -12.70 -11.00 -0.57
N PRO A 208 -13.32 -9.81 -0.61
CA PRO A 208 -13.71 -9.05 0.60
C PRO A 208 -14.61 -9.84 1.58
N ARG A 209 -15.38 -10.79 1.04
CA ARG A 209 -16.20 -11.77 1.79
C ARG A 209 -15.56 -13.15 1.96
N PHE A 210 -14.22 -13.23 2.01
CA PHE A 210 -13.46 -14.48 2.03
C PHE A 210 -13.91 -15.43 3.14
N ARG A 211 -14.20 -14.91 4.34
CA ARG A 211 -14.77 -15.69 5.47
C ARG A 211 -16.01 -16.51 5.10
N ARG A 212 -16.81 -16.03 4.16
CA ARG A 212 -18.06 -16.68 3.73
C ARG A 212 -17.88 -17.53 2.47
N ASN A 213 -17.15 -17.02 1.48
CA ASN A 213 -17.09 -17.65 0.16
C ASN A 213 -15.78 -18.40 -0.15
N ARG A 214 -14.73 -18.19 0.66
CA ARG A 214 -13.39 -18.78 0.52
C ARG A 214 -12.72 -18.51 -0.83
N LYS A 215 -13.11 -17.42 -1.51
CA LYS A 215 -12.60 -17.08 -2.84
C LYS A 215 -11.36 -16.20 -2.76
N PHE A 216 -10.43 -16.43 -3.66
CA PHE A 216 -9.28 -15.56 -3.89
C PHE A 216 -8.98 -15.51 -5.40
N TYR A 217 -8.19 -14.52 -5.79
CA TYR A 217 -7.85 -14.23 -7.18
C TYR A 217 -6.35 -14.18 -7.33
N ILE A 218 -5.86 -14.75 -8.43
CA ILE A 218 -4.45 -14.77 -8.79
C ILE A 218 -4.23 -14.14 -10.16
N TYR A 219 -3.05 -13.57 -10.34
CA TYR A 219 -2.62 -12.89 -11.56
C TYR A 219 -1.20 -13.34 -11.91
N TYR A 220 -1.01 -13.97 -13.07
CA TYR A 220 0.29 -14.52 -13.47
C TYR A 220 0.49 -14.62 -15.00
N SER A 221 1.74 -14.59 -15.43
CA SER A 221 2.18 -14.87 -16.80
C SER A 221 2.24 -16.38 -17.03
N CYS A 222 1.70 -16.88 -18.14
CA CYS A 222 1.73 -18.30 -18.51
C CYS A 222 1.74 -18.49 -20.02
N LEU A 223 1.95 -19.74 -20.46
CA LEU A 223 1.85 -20.11 -21.87
C LEU A 223 0.43 -20.56 -22.21
N GLY A 224 -0.14 -19.97 -23.26
CA GLY A 224 -1.40 -20.39 -23.87
C GLY A 224 -1.23 -21.54 -24.85
N LYS A 225 -2.33 -21.84 -25.56
CA LYS A 225 -2.28 -22.77 -26.71
C LYS A 225 -1.29 -22.22 -27.74
N LYS A 226 -0.56 -23.11 -28.43
CA LYS A 226 0.51 -22.76 -29.39
C LYS A 226 1.70 -22.00 -28.79
N ARG A 227 1.94 -22.09 -27.46
CA ARG A 227 3.06 -21.43 -26.75
C ARG A 227 3.07 -19.90 -26.89
N VAL A 228 1.91 -19.29 -27.10
CA VAL A 228 1.79 -17.83 -27.05
C VAL A 228 1.74 -17.40 -25.59
N GLU A 229 2.60 -16.46 -25.21
CA GLU A 229 2.59 -15.86 -23.88
C GLU A 229 1.27 -15.15 -23.63
N LYS A 230 0.70 -15.36 -22.45
CA LYS A 230 -0.53 -14.72 -22.03
C LYS A 230 -0.50 -14.42 -20.55
N ILE A 231 -1.32 -13.46 -20.19
CA ILE A 231 -1.65 -13.16 -18.81
C ILE A 231 -2.89 -13.95 -18.43
N ARG A 232 -2.87 -14.56 -17.25
CA ARG A 232 -4.02 -15.28 -16.68
C ARG A 232 -4.42 -14.65 -15.36
N ILE A 233 -5.70 -14.32 -15.28
CA ILE A 233 -6.41 -13.96 -14.05
C ILE A 233 -7.35 -15.11 -13.75
N SER A 234 -7.34 -15.63 -12.54
CA SER A 234 -8.21 -16.76 -12.17
C SER A 234 -8.83 -16.57 -10.80
N GLU A 235 -10.10 -16.97 -10.69
CA GLU A 235 -10.80 -17.13 -9.42
C GLU A 235 -10.52 -18.54 -8.90
N MET A 236 -10.10 -18.66 -7.65
CA MET A 236 -9.89 -19.94 -6.98
C MET A 236 -10.57 -19.94 -5.62
N LYS A 237 -10.72 -21.13 -5.03
CA LYS A 237 -11.22 -21.32 -3.68
C LYS A 237 -10.20 -22.04 -2.80
N VAL A 238 -10.24 -21.71 -1.52
CA VAL A 238 -9.50 -22.47 -0.50
C VAL A 238 -10.17 -23.82 -0.26
N SER A 239 -9.35 -24.83 -0.02
CA SER A 239 -9.75 -26.19 0.29
C SER A 239 -10.74 -26.22 1.45
N ARG A 240 -11.71 -27.13 1.36
CA ARG A 240 -12.64 -27.35 2.47
C ARG A 240 -12.03 -28.13 3.62
N ALA A 241 -11.01 -28.94 3.34
CA ALA A 241 -10.34 -29.78 4.31
C ALA A 241 -9.21 -29.06 5.04
N ASP A 242 -8.56 -28.09 4.37
CA ASP A 242 -7.43 -27.36 4.91
C ASP A 242 -7.50 -25.86 4.55
N PRO A 243 -7.70 -24.96 5.53
CA PRO A 243 -7.75 -23.51 5.29
C PRO A 243 -6.39 -22.91 4.89
N ASN A 244 -5.29 -23.68 4.95
CA ASN A 244 -3.96 -23.28 4.50
C ASN A 244 -3.63 -23.78 3.09
N LYS A 245 -4.61 -24.30 2.33
CA LYS A 245 -4.37 -24.87 1.00
C LYS A 245 -5.40 -24.42 -0.02
N ALA A 246 -4.95 -24.03 -1.21
CA ALA A 246 -5.83 -23.79 -2.37
C ALA A 246 -6.43 -25.11 -2.87
N ASP A 247 -7.66 -25.08 -3.40
CA ASP A 247 -8.27 -26.19 -4.13
C ASP A 247 -7.94 -26.06 -5.63
N PRO A 248 -7.03 -26.89 -6.20
CA PRO A 248 -6.64 -26.79 -7.60
C PRO A 248 -7.80 -27.02 -8.58
N LYS A 249 -8.83 -27.76 -8.17
CA LYS A 249 -10.00 -28.08 -9.02
C LYS A 249 -11.02 -26.93 -9.08
N SER A 250 -10.80 -25.88 -8.29
CA SER A 250 -11.72 -24.74 -8.20
C SER A 250 -11.39 -23.58 -9.14
N GLU A 251 -10.25 -23.65 -9.85
CA GLU A 251 -9.81 -22.59 -10.76
C GLU A 251 -10.85 -22.33 -11.86
N ARG A 252 -11.26 -21.07 -12.00
CA ARG A 252 -12.17 -20.59 -13.04
C ARG A 252 -11.59 -19.39 -13.78
#